data_AF-F0ZXZ6-F1
#
_entry.id   AF-F0ZXZ6-F1
#
_cell.length_a   1.000
_cell.length_b   1.000
_cell.length_c   1.000
_cell.angle_alpha   90.00
_cell.angle_beta   90.00
_cell.angle_gamma   90.00
#
_symmetry.space_group_name_H-M   'P 1'
#
loop_
_entity.id
_entity.type
_entity.pdbx_description
1 polymer ?
#
loop_
_entity_poly.entity_id
_entity_poly.type
_entity_poly.pdbx_seq_one_letter_code
_entity_poly.pdbx_strand_id
1 'polypeptide(L)'
;LRPSSIKYTIYLGKYSFESKLNTLQLIISTEVSSNKNDICSNKELDPSNDNNQDSLLSEDYLKISLGHLYLYGRFIKRALINNITPTLISNKMLNETMEKDSNNKANSYIAIQIPYYTESIVIDPDFSILLDNTPKSTGICSTNSSKLSTNKIIGIVLGSVGLAIVIILSTLYILYKRKQKATLQNKIKNIQMDQR
;
A
#
# COMPACT_ATOMS: atom_id res chain seq x y z
N LEU A 1 29.83 11.40 7.01
CA LEU A 1 28.74 10.46 6.65
C LEU A 1 28.59 10.46 5.14
N ARG A 2 28.25 9.31 4.53
CA ARG A 2 27.87 9.30 3.10
C ARG A 2 26.53 10.03 2.95
N PRO A 3 26.23 10.66 1.79
CA PRO A 3 24.89 11.13 1.49
C PRO A 3 23.90 9.99 1.73
N SER A 4 22.76 10.27 2.39
CA SER A 4 21.71 9.28 2.66
C SER A 4 22.12 8.12 3.59
N SER A 5 22.97 8.39 4.58
CA SER A 5 23.27 7.44 5.68
C SER A 5 22.78 7.98 7.03
N ILE A 6 22.32 7.09 7.91
CA ILE A 6 21.91 7.43 9.27
C ILE A 6 22.79 6.64 10.22
N LYS A 7 23.48 7.35 11.14
CA LYS A 7 24.26 6.72 12.21
C LYS A 7 23.70 7.11 13.56
N TYR A 8 23.49 6.13 14.43
CA TYR A 8 23.10 6.36 15.81
C TYR A 8 23.61 5.22 16.69
N THR A 9 23.85 5.54 17.96
CA THR A 9 24.28 4.56 18.96
C THR A 9 23.26 4.56 20.09
N ILE A 10 22.81 3.38 20.47
CA ILE A 10 21.87 3.15 21.56
C ILE A 10 22.69 2.82 22.80
N TYR A 11 22.53 3.64 23.83
CA TYR A 11 23.06 3.38 25.17
C TYR A 11 21.91 3.07 26.11
N LEU A 12 21.95 1.91 26.75
CA LEU A 12 21.03 1.56 27.83
C LEU A 12 21.84 1.45 29.11
N GLY A 13 21.46 2.23 30.12
CA GLY A 13 21.95 2.05 31.49
C GLY A 13 21.29 0.85 32.16
N LYS A 14 21.55 0.66 33.45
CA LYS A 14 21.12 -0.49 34.23
C LYS A 14 19.61 -0.78 34.08
N TYR A 15 19.29 -2.03 33.76
CA TYR A 15 17.92 -2.54 33.71
C TYR A 15 17.71 -3.61 34.78
N SER A 16 16.59 -3.54 35.49
CA SER A 16 16.25 -4.47 36.57
C SER A 16 15.62 -5.74 36.02
N PHE A 17 16.47 -6.69 35.61
CA PHE A 17 16.01 -8.03 35.24
C PHE A 17 15.52 -8.79 36.48
N GLU A 18 14.40 -9.51 36.34
CA GLU A 18 13.90 -10.40 37.40
C GLU A 18 14.84 -11.59 37.64
N SER A 19 15.50 -12.08 36.58
CA SER A 19 16.48 -13.15 36.67
C SER A 19 17.59 -13.00 35.62
N LYS A 20 18.71 -13.72 35.82
CA LYS A 20 19.81 -13.79 34.84
C LYS A 20 19.44 -14.54 33.56
N LEU A 21 18.34 -15.29 33.56
CA LEU A 21 17.84 -16.02 32.40
C LEU A 21 16.89 -15.17 31.54
N ASN A 22 16.49 -13.98 32.03
CA ASN A 22 15.59 -13.11 31.31
C ASN A 22 16.33 -12.36 30.20
N THR A 23 15.59 -12.03 29.14
CA THR A 23 16.06 -11.21 28.03
C THR A 23 15.24 -9.92 27.95
N LEU A 24 15.91 -8.81 27.66
CA LEU A 24 15.29 -7.53 27.39
C LEU A 24 15.02 -7.44 25.89
N GLN A 25 13.78 -7.13 25.51
CA GLN A 25 13.41 -6.95 24.11
C GLN A 25 13.32 -5.45 23.80
N LEU A 26 14.32 -4.92 23.08
CA LEU A 26 14.32 -3.55 22.58
C LEU A 26 13.63 -3.51 21.21
N ILE A 27 12.50 -2.82 21.13
CA ILE A 27 11.74 -2.69 19.87
C ILE A 27 12.07 -1.37 19.21
N ILE A 28 12.57 -1.43 17.98
CA ILE A 28 12.84 -0.29 17.12
C ILE A 28 11.73 -0.24 16.08
N SER A 29 11.01 0.90 16.03
CA SER A 29 10.03 1.18 14.99
C SER A 29 10.64 2.12 13.96
N THR A 30 10.38 1.82 12.69
CA THR A 30 10.81 2.63 11.54
C THR A 30 9.59 2.90 10.67
N GLU A 31 9.34 4.16 10.35
CA GLU A 31 8.30 4.58 9.40
C GLU A 31 8.98 5.32 8.25
N VAL A 32 8.69 4.90 7.02
CA VAL A 32 9.04 5.63 5.81
C VAL A 32 7.72 6.06 5.15
N SER A 33 7.54 7.36 4.98
CA SER A 33 6.33 7.92 4.39
C SER A 33 6.62 8.86 3.23
N SER A 34 5.67 8.98 2.31
CA SER A 34 5.71 9.90 1.18
C SER A 34 4.42 10.71 1.09
N ASN A 35 4.56 12.00 0.76
CA ASN A 35 3.44 12.89 0.50
C ASN A 35 2.85 12.74 -0.91
N LYS A 36 3.43 11.88 -1.76
CA LYS A 36 2.95 11.62 -3.13
C LYS A 36 2.03 10.41 -3.13
N ASN A 37 0.88 10.54 -3.78
CA ASN A 37 -0.19 9.53 -3.77
C ASN A 37 0.04 8.30 -4.67
N ASP A 38 1.07 8.33 -5.51
CA ASP A 38 1.37 7.28 -6.50
C ASP A 38 2.56 6.39 -6.09
N ILE A 39 2.90 6.33 -4.80
CA ILE A 39 4.07 5.59 -4.32
C ILE A 39 3.66 4.31 -3.58
N CYS A 40 4.02 3.17 -4.16
CA CYS A 40 3.74 1.87 -3.56
C CYS A 40 4.77 1.53 -2.47
N SER A 41 4.29 1.02 -1.33
CA SER A 41 5.14 0.45 -0.29
C SER A 41 5.36 -1.04 -0.55
N ASN A 42 6.60 -1.50 -0.53
CA ASN A 42 6.93 -2.92 -0.55
C ASN A 42 7.94 -3.23 0.57
N LYS A 43 7.91 -4.45 1.09
CA LYS A 43 8.93 -4.97 1.99
C LYS A 43 9.42 -6.27 1.40
N GLU A 44 10.60 -6.23 0.81
CA GLU A 44 11.24 -7.43 0.29
C GLU A 44 12.26 -7.89 1.33
N LEU A 45 12.04 -9.07 1.90
CA LEU A 45 13.13 -9.84 2.48
C LEU A 45 13.81 -10.55 1.32
N ASP A 46 15.11 -10.38 1.18
CA ASP A 46 15.85 -11.10 0.14
C ASP A 46 15.78 -12.60 0.47
N PRO A 47 15.27 -13.44 -0.44
CA PRO A 47 15.22 -14.87 -0.23
C PRO A 47 16.63 -15.43 -0.40
N SER A 48 17.31 -15.69 0.71
CA SER A 48 18.34 -16.70 0.68
C SER A 48 17.67 -18.00 0.23
N ASN A 49 18.20 -18.61 -0.83
CA ASN A 49 17.68 -19.80 -1.50
C ASN A 49 17.59 -21.01 -0.56
N ASP A 50 16.58 -21.08 0.30
CA ASP A 50 16.25 -22.32 1.00
C ASP A 50 14.74 -22.47 1.16
N ASN A 51 14.23 -23.60 0.65
CA ASN A 51 12.82 -24.00 0.61
C ASN A 51 12.27 -24.39 1.99
N ASN A 52 12.73 -23.73 3.06
CA ASN A 52 12.25 -23.93 4.40
C ASN A 52 11.43 -22.71 4.80
N GLN A 53 10.12 -22.90 4.89
CA GLN A 53 9.12 -21.88 5.24
C GLN A 53 9.24 -21.36 6.69
N ASP A 54 10.33 -21.70 7.38
CA ASP A 54 10.63 -21.29 8.76
C ASP A 54 11.94 -20.48 8.88
N SER A 55 12.64 -20.23 7.76
CA SER A 55 13.82 -19.35 7.68
C SER A 55 13.44 -17.98 7.08
N LEU A 56 12.62 -17.22 7.83
CA LEU A 56 12.12 -15.88 7.47
C LEU A 56 13.17 -14.74 7.56
N LEU A 57 14.46 -15.05 7.44
CA LEU A 57 15.54 -14.07 7.52
C LEU A 57 16.65 -14.44 6.53
N SER A 58 16.97 -13.57 5.58
CA SER A 58 18.38 -13.40 5.25
C SER A 58 19.01 -12.72 6.48
N GLU A 59 19.69 -13.51 7.32
CA GLU A 59 20.04 -13.24 8.73
C GLU A 59 20.72 -11.89 9.05
N ASP A 60 21.15 -11.15 8.03
CA ASP A 60 22.03 -10.01 8.18
C ASP A 60 21.39 -8.66 7.86
N TYR A 61 20.25 -8.60 7.15
CA TYR A 61 19.72 -7.31 6.71
C TYR A 61 18.20 -7.23 6.60
N LEU A 62 17.71 -6.01 6.81
CA LEU A 62 16.37 -5.55 6.55
C LEU A 62 16.38 -4.68 5.30
N LYS A 63 15.44 -4.92 4.38
CA LYS A 63 15.21 -4.07 3.22
C LYS A 63 13.74 -3.63 3.19
N ILE A 64 13.51 -2.32 3.31
CA ILE A 64 12.20 -1.68 3.19
C ILE A 64 12.20 -0.86 1.91
N SER A 65 11.14 -0.91 1.11
CA SER A 65 11.04 -0.08 -0.09
C SER A 65 9.74 0.73 -0.15
N LEU A 66 9.88 1.96 -0.65
CA LEU A 66 8.77 2.89 -0.89
C LEU A 66 9.02 3.57 -2.24
N GLY A 67 8.39 3.04 -3.30
CA GLY A 67 8.66 3.42 -4.68
C GLY A 67 10.12 3.20 -5.09
N HIS A 68 10.84 4.29 -5.31
CA HIS A 68 12.25 4.33 -5.70
C HIS A 68 13.22 4.42 -4.51
N LEU A 69 12.69 4.53 -3.30
CA LEU A 69 13.49 4.61 -2.09
C LEU A 69 13.61 3.22 -1.46
N TYR A 70 14.82 2.80 -1.18
CA TYR A 70 15.13 1.57 -0.48
C TYR A 70 15.92 1.89 0.78
N LEU A 71 15.39 1.46 1.93
CA LEU A 71 16.08 1.54 3.21
C LEU A 71 16.66 0.16 3.53
N TYR A 72 17.97 0.11 3.67
CA TYR A 72 18.72 -1.08 4.04
C TYR A 72 19.26 -0.92 5.47
N GLY A 73 18.90 -1.84 6.36
CA GLY A 73 19.47 -1.91 7.71
C GLY A 73 20.24 -3.21 7.87
N ARG A 74 21.43 -3.17 8.48
CA ARG A 74 22.12 -4.40 8.89
C ARG A 74 21.72 -4.77 10.32
N PHE A 75 21.30 -6.01 10.52
CA PHE A 75 21.00 -6.51 11.86
C PHE A 75 22.28 -6.60 12.70
N ILE A 76 22.23 -6.06 13.90
CA ILE A 76 23.37 -6.06 14.81
C ILE A 76 23.41 -7.36 15.58
N LYS A 77 24.51 -8.10 15.45
CA LYS A 77 24.72 -9.36 16.16
C LYS A 77 25.49 -9.19 17.46
N ARG A 78 26.03 -7.99 17.75
CA ARG A 78 26.89 -7.74 18.91
C ARG A 78 26.59 -6.42 19.59
N ALA A 79 26.62 -6.44 20.91
CA ALA A 79 26.58 -5.27 21.75
C ALA A 79 27.79 -5.25 22.70
N LEU A 80 28.11 -4.09 23.27
CA LEU A 80 29.15 -3.97 24.29
C LEU A 80 28.53 -3.76 25.66
N ILE A 81 28.67 -4.74 26.54
CA ILE A 81 28.34 -4.56 27.96
C ILE A 81 29.45 -3.76 28.62
N ASN A 82 29.07 -2.71 29.34
CA ASN A 82 29.97 -1.80 30.07
C ASN A 82 31.10 -1.25 29.17
N ASN A 83 30.81 -1.07 27.88
CA ASN A 83 31.74 -0.60 26.85
C ASN A 83 32.99 -1.47 26.64
N ILE A 84 33.03 -2.70 27.18
CA ILE A 84 34.23 -3.55 27.18
C ILE A 84 33.89 -4.95 26.64
N THR A 85 32.82 -5.57 27.12
CA THR A 85 32.56 -6.99 26.87
C THR A 85 31.65 -7.18 25.64
N PRO A 86 32.16 -7.73 24.53
CA PRO A 86 31.33 -8.03 23.36
C PRO A 86 30.37 -9.17 23.70
N THR A 87 29.09 -8.94 23.49
CA THR A 87 28.02 -9.87 23.83
C THR A 87 27.13 -10.11 22.62
N LEU A 88 26.74 -11.36 22.39
CA LEU A 88 25.85 -11.73 21.29
C LEU A 88 24.43 -11.23 21.60
N ILE A 89 23.80 -10.65 20.58
CA ILE A 89 22.38 -10.27 20.60
C ILE A 89 21.71 -10.83 19.34
N SER A 90 20.42 -11.12 19.43
CA SER A 90 19.61 -11.60 18.29
C SER A 90 18.58 -10.55 17.87
N ASN A 91 18.16 -10.59 16.62
CA ASN A 91 17.15 -9.70 16.07
C ASN A 91 15.97 -10.53 15.57
N LYS A 92 14.76 -10.03 15.77
CA LYS A 92 13.52 -10.62 15.27
C LYS A 92 12.66 -9.53 14.65
N MET A 93 12.11 -9.78 13.47
CA MET A 93 11.16 -8.86 12.85
C MET A 93 9.75 -9.11 13.42
N LEU A 94 9.02 -8.04 13.76
CA LEU A 94 7.67 -8.10 14.34
C LEU A 94 6.56 -7.67 13.35
N ASN A 95 6.86 -7.70 12.06
CA ASN A 95 6.03 -7.05 11.02
C ASN A 95 4.60 -7.58 10.89
N GLU A 96 4.28 -8.76 11.43
CA GLU A 96 2.92 -9.31 11.35
C GLU A 96 1.99 -8.80 12.46
N THR A 97 2.55 -8.24 13.54
CA THR A 97 1.79 -8.07 14.79
C THR A 97 1.41 -6.61 15.08
N MET A 98 2.15 -5.62 14.55
CA MET A 98 2.16 -4.29 15.20
C MET A 98 1.58 -3.11 14.42
N GLU A 99 1.45 -3.11 13.08
CA GLU A 99 0.56 -2.23 12.28
C GLU A 99 0.61 -2.67 10.80
N LYS A 100 -0.50 -2.52 10.05
CA LYS A 100 -0.54 -2.86 8.62
C LYS A 100 0.03 -1.71 7.79
N ASP A 101 0.89 -2.04 6.83
CA ASP A 101 1.33 -1.09 5.81
C ASP A 101 0.13 -0.46 5.09
N SER A 102 0.26 0.81 4.71
CA SER A 102 -0.76 1.54 3.97
C SER A 102 -0.14 2.24 2.78
N ASN A 103 -0.98 2.72 1.87
CA ASN A 103 -0.51 3.42 0.68
C ASN A 103 0.39 4.59 1.09
N ASN A 104 1.56 4.70 0.46
CA ASN A 104 2.58 5.72 0.73
C ASN A 104 3.24 5.65 2.12
N LYS A 105 3.03 4.57 2.90
CA LYS A 105 3.68 4.36 4.20
C LYS A 105 4.16 2.91 4.37
N ALA A 106 5.45 2.75 4.68
CA ALA A 106 6.05 1.47 5.03
C ALA A 106 6.54 1.49 6.48
N ASN A 107 6.02 0.59 7.33
CA ASN A 107 6.32 0.54 8.76
C ASN A 107 7.04 -0.75 9.13
N SER A 108 8.24 -0.73 9.72
CA SER A 108 8.89 -1.97 10.19
C SER A 108 9.24 -1.89 11.67
N TYR A 109 9.07 -3.04 12.33
CA TYR A 109 9.38 -3.23 13.74
C TYR A 109 10.45 -4.31 13.89
N ILE A 110 11.58 -3.94 14.48
CA ILE A 110 12.70 -4.83 14.74
C ILE A 110 12.84 -4.98 16.26
N ALA A 111 12.76 -6.19 16.76
CA ALA A 111 13.03 -6.53 18.14
C ALA A 111 14.48 -7.01 18.28
N ILE A 112 15.27 -6.34 19.12
CA ILE A 112 16.60 -6.78 19.52
C ILE A 112 16.48 -7.45 20.88
N GLN A 113 16.87 -8.72 20.95
CA GLN A 113 16.91 -9.49 22.19
C GLN A 113 18.28 -9.32 22.85
N ILE A 114 18.25 -8.66 24.00
CA ILE A 114 19.43 -8.31 24.79
C ILE A 114 19.48 -9.24 26.00
N PRO A 115 20.57 -9.98 26.22
CA PRO A 115 20.71 -10.82 27.41
C PRO A 115 20.88 -9.95 28.66
N TYR A 116 20.82 -10.60 29.82
CA TYR A 116 21.08 -9.97 31.11
C TYR A 116 22.40 -9.16 31.12
N TYR A 117 22.33 -7.93 31.63
CA TYR A 117 23.49 -7.06 31.88
C TYR A 117 23.30 -6.29 33.20
N THR A 118 24.40 -5.78 33.77
CA THR A 118 24.39 -5.20 35.13
C THR A 118 24.43 -3.69 35.18
N GLU A 119 25.26 -3.03 34.35
CA GLU A 119 25.45 -1.57 34.43
C GLU A 119 25.02 -0.88 33.14
N SER A 120 25.52 -1.32 31.99
CA SER A 120 25.12 -0.72 30.71
C SER A 120 25.37 -1.63 29.52
N ILE A 121 24.72 -1.30 28.42
CA ILE A 121 24.94 -1.92 27.12
C ILE A 121 24.90 -0.87 26.00
N VAL A 122 25.82 -1.00 25.05
CA VAL A 122 25.96 -0.14 23.88
C VAL A 122 25.69 -0.94 22.61
N ILE A 123 24.85 -0.41 21.73
CA ILE A 123 24.46 -1.02 20.46
C ILE A 123 24.61 0.04 19.35
N ASP A 124 25.34 -0.25 18.28
CA ASP A 124 25.58 0.69 17.16
C ASP A 124 25.01 0.09 15.86
N PRO A 125 23.71 0.28 15.56
CA PRO A 125 23.12 -0.20 14.33
C PRO A 125 23.52 0.63 13.10
N ASP A 126 23.63 -0.05 11.95
CA ASP A 126 24.05 0.56 10.68
C ASP A 126 22.90 0.52 9.67
N PHE A 127 22.45 1.70 9.23
CA PHE A 127 21.40 1.88 8.23
C PHE A 127 21.88 2.74 7.07
N SER A 128 21.62 2.27 5.86
CA SER A 128 21.92 2.94 4.60
C SER A 128 20.65 3.12 3.78
N ILE A 129 20.47 4.31 3.20
CA ILE A 129 19.36 4.61 2.31
C ILE A 129 19.91 4.63 0.88
N LEU A 130 19.29 3.83 0.02
CA LEU A 130 19.61 3.72 -1.40
C LEU A 130 18.43 4.23 -2.23
N LEU A 131 18.73 5.05 -3.22
CA LEU A 131 17.78 5.44 -4.26
C LEU A 131 18.03 4.51 -5.45
N ASP A 132 16.99 3.84 -5.91
CA ASP A 132 17.05 2.98 -7.09
C ASP A 132 16.07 3.54 -8.13
N ASN A 133 16.61 3.84 -9.30
CA ASN A 133 15.87 4.40 -10.42
C ASN A 133 15.11 3.32 -11.21
N THR A 134 15.22 2.04 -10.82
CA THR A 134 14.47 0.95 -11.45
C THR A 134 13.07 0.82 -10.82
N PRO A 135 11.97 0.99 -11.58
CA PRO A 135 10.63 0.84 -11.05
C PRO A 135 10.33 -0.64 -10.81
N LYS A 136 10.18 -1.05 -9.54
CA LYS A 136 9.63 -2.36 -9.18
C LYS A 136 8.15 -2.23 -8.82
N SER A 137 7.30 -2.96 -9.53
CA SER A 137 5.84 -2.86 -9.48
C SER A 137 5.16 -3.79 -8.46
N THR A 138 5.88 -4.30 -7.46
CA THR A 138 5.44 -5.40 -6.59
C THR A 138 4.92 -4.98 -5.20
N GLY A 139 4.68 -3.69 -4.96
CA GLY A 139 4.21 -3.18 -3.66
C GLY A 139 2.68 -3.08 -3.48
N ILE A 140 2.27 -2.83 -2.24
CA ILE A 140 0.89 -2.40 -1.91
C ILE A 140 0.72 -1.00 -2.51
N CYS A 141 -0.02 -0.94 -3.61
CA CYS A 141 -0.35 0.28 -4.33
C CYS A 141 -1.81 0.62 -4.12
N SER A 142 -2.12 1.90 -3.87
CA SER A 142 -3.45 2.42 -4.15
C SER A 142 -3.60 2.41 -5.65
N THR A 143 -4.38 1.48 -6.19
CA THR A 143 -4.91 1.67 -7.53
C THR A 143 -5.94 2.81 -7.45
N ASN A 144 -5.47 4.04 -7.49
CA ASN A 144 -6.29 5.18 -7.92
C ASN A 144 -6.52 5.06 -9.44
N SER A 145 -6.97 3.90 -9.90
CA SER A 145 -7.66 3.82 -11.17
C SER A 145 -9.10 4.24 -10.88
N SER A 146 -9.34 5.54 -11.01
CA SER A 146 -10.68 6.10 -11.27
C SER A 146 -11.25 5.61 -12.62
N LYS A 147 -10.83 4.43 -13.10
CA LYS A 147 -11.50 3.71 -14.19
C LYS A 147 -12.80 3.21 -13.62
N LEU A 148 -13.88 3.74 -14.19
CA LEU A 148 -15.23 3.30 -13.93
C LEU A 148 -15.28 1.76 -14.03
N SER A 149 -15.66 1.08 -12.95
CA SER A 149 -15.75 -0.39 -12.92
C SER A 149 -16.49 -0.89 -14.17
N THR A 150 -16.01 -1.97 -14.78
CA THR A 150 -16.59 -2.57 -16.00
C THR A 150 -18.11 -2.72 -15.89
N ASN A 151 -18.62 -3.03 -14.69
CA ASN A 151 -20.04 -3.17 -14.40
C ASN A 151 -20.82 -1.85 -14.55
N LYS A 152 -20.22 -0.72 -14.17
CA LYS A 152 -20.81 0.62 -14.34
C LYS A 152 -20.81 1.05 -15.81
N ILE A 153 -19.76 0.70 -16.57
CA ILE A 153 -19.71 0.93 -18.02
C ILE A 153 -20.84 0.17 -18.71
N ILE A 154 -21.03 -1.10 -18.37
CA ILE A 154 -22.12 -1.93 -18.90
C ILE A 154 -23.49 -1.30 -18.58
N GLY A 155 -23.68 -0.84 -17.34
CA GLY A 155 -24.91 -0.16 -16.92
C GLY A 155 -25.23 1.10 -17.73
N ILE A 156 -24.23 1.95 -18.00
CA ILE A 156 -24.40 3.17 -18.81
C ILE A 156 -24.76 2.83 -20.25
N VAL A 157 -24.07 1.85 -20.85
CA VAL A 157 -24.30 1.44 -22.24
C VAL A 157 -25.73 0.89 -22.39
N LEU A 158 -26.15 -0.05 -21.54
CA LEU A 158 -27.50 -0.61 -21.60
C LEU A 158 -28.58 0.44 -21.33
N GLY A 159 -28.35 1.36 -20.38
CA GLY A 159 -29.25 2.47 -20.10
C GLY A 159 -29.44 3.41 -21.29
N SER A 160 -28.34 3.78 -21.97
CA SER A 160 -28.38 4.69 -23.12
C SER A 160 -29.13 4.10 -24.32
N VAL A 161 -28.93 2.81 -24.61
CA VAL A 161 -29.59 2.12 -25.73
C VAL A 161 -31.09 1.99 -25.46
N GLY A 162 -31.48 1.61 -24.24
CA GLY A 162 -32.90 1.51 -23.88
C GLY A 162 -33.64 2.85 -24.01
N LEU A 163 -33.03 3.94 -23.54
CA LEU A 163 -33.61 5.27 -23.62
C LEU A 163 -33.76 5.75 -25.07
N ALA A 164 -32.76 5.48 -25.93
CA ALA A 164 -32.83 5.81 -27.35
C ALA A 164 -34.00 5.13 -28.07
N ILE A 165 -34.26 3.84 -27.80
CA ILE A 165 -35.37 3.09 -28.40
C ILE A 165 -36.72 3.71 -28.00
N VAL A 166 -36.89 4.05 -26.73
CA VAL A 166 -38.14 4.65 -26.22
C VAL A 166 -38.40 6.00 -26.88
N ILE A 167 -37.37 6.83 -27.07
CA ILE A 167 -37.49 8.11 -27.78
C ILE A 167 -37.91 7.89 -29.24
N ILE A 168 -37.29 6.94 -29.95
CA ILE A 168 -37.61 6.62 -31.35
C ILE A 168 -39.07 6.15 -31.49
N LEU A 169 -39.51 5.22 -30.65
CA LEU A 169 -40.89 4.72 -30.70
C LEU A 169 -41.90 5.82 -30.36
N SER A 170 -41.60 6.65 -29.35
CA SER A 170 -42.45 7.77 -28.95
C SER A 170 -42.59 8.81 -30.07
N THR A 171 -41.48 9.18 -30.71
CA THR A 171 -41.48 10.13 -31.84
C THR A 171 -42.24 9.59 -33.04
N LEU A 172 -42.04 8.32 -33.41
CA LEU A 172 -42.79 7.67 -34.50
C LEU A 172 -44.30 7.63 -34.20
N TYR A 173 -44.70 7.30 -32.98
CA TYR A 173 -46.10 7.27 -32.57
C TYR A 173 -46.76 8.66 -32.65
N ILE A 174 -46.06 9.71 -32.20
CA ILE A 174 -46.54 11.09 -32.30
C ILE A 174 -46.72 11.50 -33.76
N LEU A 175 -45.76 11.19 -34.64
CA LEU A 175 -45.84 11.50 -36.07
C LEU A 175 -47.01 10.77 -36.75
N TYR A 176 -47.21 9.49 -36.44
CA TYR A 176 -48.34 8.71 -36.96
C TYR A 176 -49.70 9.33 -36.56
N LYS A 177 -49.85 9.70 -35.27
CA LYS A 177 -51.08 10.33 -34.77
C LYS A 177 -51.32 11.72 -35.40
N ARG A 178 -50.25 12.49 -35.65
CA ARG A 178 -50.36 13.78 -36.36
C ARG A 178 -50.83 13.60 -37.79
N LYS A 179 -50.30 12.60 -38.53
CA LYS A 179 -50.76 12.28 -39.89
C LYS A 179 -52.23 11.89 -39.93
N GLN A 180 -52.69 10.99 -39.04
CA GLN A 180 -54.12 10.63 -39.00
C GLN A 180 -55.04 11.83 -38.72
N LYS A 181 -54.68 12.70 -37.78
CA LYS A 181 -55.45 13.92 -37.48
C LYS A 181 -55.50 14.87 -38.68
N ALA A 182 -54.37 15.07 -39.38
CA ALA A 182 -54.33 15.90 -40.57
C ALA A 182 -55.21 15.33 -41.70
N THR A 183 -55.16 14.01 -41.93
CA THR A 183 -56.02 13.34 -42.93
C THR A 183 -57.51 13.47 -42.57
N LEU A 184 -57.87 13.30 -41.29
CA LEU A 184 -59.25 13.47 -40.83
C LEU A 184 -59.74 14.92 -40.98
N GLN A 185 -58.91 15.91 -40.61
CA GLN A 185 -59.23 17.33 -40.78
C GLN A 185 -59.41 17.69 -42.27
N ASN A 186 -58.57 17.17 -43.16
CA ASN A 186 -58.72 17.39 -44.60
C ASN A 186 -60.01 16.77 -45.14
N LYS A 187 -60.39 15.56 -44.68
CA LYS A 187 -61.69 14.95 -45.03
C LYS A 187 -62.88 15.79 -44.56
N ILE A 188 -62.86 16.29 -43.32
CA ILE A 188 -63.93 17.14 -42.77
C ILE A 188 -64.04 18.45 -43.55
N LYS A 189 -62.91 19.11 -43.87
CA LYS A 189 -62.91 20.34 -44.68
C LYS A 189 -63.49 20.12 -46.08
N ASN A 190 -63.16 19.02 -46.74
CA ASN A 190 -63.71 18.70 -48.06
C ASN A 190 -65.22 18.49 -48.02
N ILE A 191 -65.74 17.82 -46.98
CA ILE A 191 -67.18 17.63 -46.80
C ILE A 191 -67.90 18.97 -46.55
N GLN A 192 -67.29 19.88 -45.79
CA GLN A 192 -67.86 21.22 -45.56
C GLN A 192 -67.87 22.11 -46.80
N MET A 193 -66.93 21.93 -47.74
CA MET A 193 -66.91 22.66 -49.00
C MET A 193 -67.92 22.15 -50.02
N ASP A 194 -68.32 20.88 -49.95
CA ASP A 194 -69.33 20.25 -50.82
C ASP A 194 -70.78 20.62 -50.43
N GLN A 195 -70.99 21.16 -49.22
CA GLN A 195 -72.31 21.56 -48.71
C GLN A 195 -72.62 23.07 -48.86
N ARG A 196 -71.87 23.78 -49.71
CA ARG A 196 -72.05 25.22 -49.96
C ARG A 196 -72.19 25.48 -51.45
#